data_AF-R9XDV4-F1
#
_entry.id   AF-R9XDV4-F1
#
_cell.length_a   1.000
_cell.length_b   1.000
_cell.length_c   1.000
_cell.angle_alpha   90.00
_cell.angle_beta   90.00
_cell.angle_gamma   90.00
#
_symmetry.space_group_name_H-M   'P 1'
#
loop_
_entity.id
_entity.type
_entity.pdbx_description
1 polymer ?
#
loop_
_entity_poly.entity_id
_entity_poly.type
_entity_poly.pdbx_seq_one_letter_code
_entity_poly.pdbx_strand_id
1 'polypeptide(L)'
;MSESASMLQGSKRGTDSSVDVGGGKRTKVDIDDGSSSNNDEKELLEATKADELDEVVDDYAEKNEHPAQEVTGEYVPNKPEQPIMLTKDANSGKYVFPPISKEDSLNARYFLKYHGSAQFLDSYLPEDLNSLYVFHLIKLLGFQLKDRELLTAVQKAVQNDITSGVSSIVGTNPMVERVSPPQLSASTPSSDGYDDPLEKKHAVRLIKDLQKAMNKVLSTRIRLANFFTLEHFISKLKSAKKVLVLTGAGISTSLGIPDFRSSKGFYSQVTNLGLDDPQDVFNLDIFMENPSVFYTIAEKILPPEHKFSPLHSFIKMIQDKGKLLRNYTQNIDNLESYAGIFKENIVQCHGSFATASCVTCHLKMPGERIFQQIKDREIPLCAYCYPKRQEEYPTVTDEQGNKSGQQSSHNSSSLFHMSRSFGVIKPDITFFGEALPLEFHTNIRQDVLQCDLLICIGTSLKVAPVSEIVNMVPAHVPQVLINRDPVKHAEFDLTLLGLCDDVAALIAQKCGWDIPHENWPQLKQTNIQYDELERGMYYVYDPVKEQAKDTGQRQVQAS
;
A
#
# COMPACT_ATOMS: atom_id res chain seq x y z
N MET A 1 44.75 -35.50 46.75
CA MET A 1 43.43 -35.71 47.38
C MET A 1 42.41 -35.62 46.26
N SER A 2 42.33 -36.66 45.44
CA SER A 2 41.58 -37.93 45.65
C SER A 2 40.22 -37.79 44.93
N GLU A 3 40.13 -38.21 43.66
CA GLU A 3 39.83 -39.60 43.21
C GLU A 3 38.32 -39.88 43.36
N SER A 4 37.58 -40.48 42.42
CA SER A 4 37.89 -41.59 41.49
C SER A 4 36.80 -41.60 40.38
N ALA A 5 37.11 -41.77 39.08
CA ALA A 5 37.22 -43.04 38.31
C ALA A 5 35.86 -43.75 38.07
N SER A 6 35.48 -44.34 36.92
CA SER A 6 36.13 -44.85 35.69
C SER A 6 35.00 -45.17 34.66
N MET A 7 35.10 -44.93 33.34
CA MET A 7 35.71 -45.79 32.28
C MET A 7 35.27 -47.27 32.33
N LEU A 8 35.04 -48.05 31.27
CA LEU A 8 35.26 -48.02 29.81
C LEU A 8 34.72 -49.35 29.23
N GLN A 9 34.42 -49.41 27.92
CA GLN A 9 34.78 -50.46 26.93
C GLN A 9 33.89 -50.24 25.68
N GLY A 10 34.35 -50.23 24.43
CA GLY A 10 35.65 -50.48 23.83
C GLY A 10 35.49 -51.14 22.44
N SER A 11 36.05 -50.52 21.39
CA SER A 11 36.58 -51.10 20.13
C SER A 11 35.62 -51.80 19.13
N LYS A 12 35.89 -51.94 17.83
CA LYS A 12 36.63 -51.25 16.73
C LYS A 12 36.68 -52.27 15.56
N ARG A 13 36.73 -51.77 14.30
CA ARG A 13 37.04 -52.43 12.99
C ARG A 13 35.87 -53.22 12.36
N GLY A 14 35.52 -53.09 11.08
CA GLY A 14 36.10 -52.43 9.91
C GLY A 14 36.33 -53.44 8.78
N THR A 15 35.85 -53.17 7.55
CA THR A 15 36.48 -53.57 6.26
C THR A 15 35.73 -52.96 5.06
N ASP A 16 36.54 -52.53 4.08
CA ASP A 16 36.24 -52.00 2.75
C ASP A 16 35.36 -52.86 1.85
N SER A 17 34.67 -52.21 0.91
CA SER A 17 34.74 -52.58 -0.51
C SER A 17 34.31 -51.42 -1.43
N SER A 18 35.26 -50.95 -2.22
CA SER A 18 35.13 -50.05 -3.36
C SER A 18 34.40 -50.68 -4.56
N VAL A 19 33.53 -49.91 -5.23
CA VAL A 19 33.27 -50.05 -6.67
C VAL A 19 33.10 -48.66 -7.28
N ASP A 20 33.75 -48.49 -8.41
CA ASP A 20 34.07 -47.29 -9.19
C ASP A 20 33.20 -47.27 -10.45
N VAL A 21 32.51 -46.17 -10.79
CA VAL A 21 32.04 -45.88 -12.17
C VAL A 21 31.85 -44.37 -12.40
N GLY A 22 32.73 -43.79 -13.22
CA GLY A 22 32.32 -43.09 -14.45
C GLY A 22 31.98 -41.59 -14.40
N GLY A 23 32.95 -40.78 -14.84
CA GLY A 23 32.78 -39.36 -15.11
C GLY A 23 31.84 -39.03 -16.28
N GLY A 24 31.05 -37.98 -16.10
CA GLY A 24 30.24 -37.34 -17.13
C GLY A 24 30.45 -35.83 -17.11
N LYS A 25 30.97 -35.30 -18.24
CA LYS A 25 31.24 -33.90 -18.53
C LYS A 25 30.04 -33.00 -18.21
N ARG A 26 30.23 -31.96 -17.39
CA ARG A 26 29.35 -30.79 -17.35
C ARG A 26 29.85 -29.76 -18.35
N THR A 27 29.10 -29.59 -19.43
CA THR A 27 29.29 -28.59 -20.46
C THR A 27 29.05 -27.20 -19.85
N LYS A 28 30.07 -26.35 -19.95
CA LYS A 28 30.00 -24.91 -19.68
C LYS A 28 29.22 -24.29 -20.84
N VAL A 29 28.09 -23.64 -20.56
CA VAL A 29 27.41 -22.77 -21.53
C VAL A 29 27.65 -21.35 -21.04
N ASP A 30 28.52 -20.66 -21.77
CA ASP A 30 28.69 -19.22 -21.67
C ASP A 30 27.41 -18.56 -22.21
N ILE A 31 26.77 -17.71 -21.40
CA ILE A 31 25.74 -16.79 -21.86
C ILE A 31 26.34 -15.40 -21.77
N ASP A 32 26.39 -14.78 -22.95
CA ASP A 32 26.95 -13.49 -23.29
C ASP A 32 26.06 -12.38 -22.72
N ASP A 33 26.61 -11.52 -21.86
CA ASP A 33 25.96 -10.32 -21.33
C ASP A 33 25.98 -9.23 -22.40
N GLY A 34 24.97 -9.26 -23.26
CA GLY A 34 24.69 -8.22 -24.24
C GLY A 34 23.93 -7.05 -23.61
N SER A 35 24.66 -5.96 -23.35
CA SER A 35 24.12 -4.64 -23.05
C SER A 35 23.25 -4.10 -24.19
N SER A 36 21.99 -3.75 -23.92
CA SER A 36 21.20 -2.86 -24.79
C SER A 36 20.22 -1.99 -24.02
N SER A 37 20.56 -0.70 -23.96
CA SER A 37 19.70 0.50 -23.97
C SER A 37 18.44 0.59 -23.09
N ASN A 38 18.54 1.51 -22.12
CA ASN A 38 17.54 2.07 -21.20
C ASN A 38 16.33 2.81 -21.85
N ASN A 39 15.75 2.30 -22.94
CA ASN A 39 14.52 2.86 -23.51
C ASN A 39 13.26 2.08 -23.15
N ASP A 40 13.37 0.81 -22.74
CA ASP A 40 12.21 -0.06 -22.52
C ASP A 40 11.59 0.08 -21.10
N GLU A 41 12.36 0.55 -20.10
CA GLU A 41 11.82 0.82 -18.75
C GLU A 41 10.99 2.11 -18.68
N LYS A 42 11.24 3.07 -19.59
CA LYS A 42 10.47 4.32 -19.65
C LYS A 42 9.10 4.10 -20.32
N GLU A 43 9.02 3.16 -21.26
CA GLU A 43 7.74 2.72 -21.86
C GLU A 43 6.86 1.94 -20.88
N LEU A 44 7.44 1.22 -19.91
CA LEU A 44 6.66 0.55 -18.86
C LEU A 44 5.96 1.52 -17.89
N LEU A 45 6.52 2.71 -17.69
CA LEU A 45 5.95 3.74 -16.82
C LEU A 45 4.95 4.65 -17.55
N GLU A 46 5.07 4.82 -18.87
CA GLU A 46 4.10 5.57 -19.68
C GLU A 46 2.91 4.72 -20.19
N ALA A 47 3.03 3.39 -20.20
CA ALA A 47 1.94 2.47 -20.57
C ALA A 47 0.82 2.34 -19.50
N THR A 48 0.93 3.04 -18.37
CA THR A 48 -0.13 3.13 -17.35
C THR A 48 -1.19 4.19 -17.68
N LYS A 49 -1.05 4.91 -18.80
CA LYS A 49 -2.07 5.85 -19.30
C LYS A 49 -3.18 5.12 -20.07
N ALA A 50 -4.08 4.49 -19.31
CA ALA A 50 -5.52 4.24 -19.58
C ALA A 50 -5.92 2.87 -19.02
N ASP A 51 -6.29 2.83 -17.73
CA ASP A 51 -7.09 1.72 -17.21
C ASP A 51 -8.44 1.68 -17.97
N GLU A 52 -8.56 0.72 -18.89
CA GLU A 52 -9.75 0.47 -19.71
C GLU A 52 -10.87 -0.30 -18.98
N LEU A 53 -10.65 -0.62 -17.70
CA LEU A 53 -11.61 -1.24 -16.79
C LEU A 53 -11.87 -0.26 -15.65
N ASP A 54 -13.12 0.21 -15.53
CA ASP A 54 -13.54 0.92 -14.32
C ASP A 54 -14.20 -0.07 -13.37
N GLU A 55 -13.75 -0.04 -12.13
CA GLU A 55 -14.51 -0.59 -11.03
C GLU A 55 -15.66 0.37 -10.72
N VAL A 56 -16.89 -0.14 -10.64
CA VAL A 56 -18.00 0.64 -10.10
C VAL A 56 -17.87 0.55 -8.59
N VAL A 57 -17.05 1.44 -8.05
CA VAL A 57 -16.90 1.60 -6.60
C VAL A 57 -18.15 2.31 -6.08
N ASP A 58 -18.75 1.68 -5.07
CA ASP A 58 -19.74 2.19 -4.13
C ASP A 58 -21.14 2.52 -4.63
N ASP A 59 -22.00 1.52 -4.41
CA ASP A 59 -23.31 1.76 -3.80
C ASP A 59 -23.71 0.52 -2.95
N TYR A 60 -22.72 -0.08 -2.28
CA TYR A 60 -22.90 -1.33 -1.55
C TYR A 60 -23.49 -1.09 -0.16
N ALA A 61 -24.78 -1.45 -0.08
CA ALA A 61 -25.58 -1.79 1.09
C ALA A 61 -26.47 -0.66 1.68
N GLU A 62 -27.71 -0.66 1.18
CA GLU A 62 -28.87 -0.04 1.83
C GLU A 62 -29.23 -0.75 3.16
N LYS A 63 -30.04 -0.02 3.94
CA LYS A 63 -30.48 -0.27 5.32
C LYS A 63 -31.03 -1.68 5.55
N ASN A 64 -30.30 -2.50 6.30
CA ASN A 64 -30.92 -3.58 7.06
C ASN A 64 -31.35 -3.03 8.43
N GLU A 65 -32.65 -2.76 8.59
CA GLU A 65 -33.30 -2.42 9.86
C GLU A 65 -33.55 -3.67 10.73
N HIS A 66 -32.52 -4.51 10.93
CA HIS A 66 -32.62 -5.64 11.84
C HIS A 66 -31.52 -5.60 12.92
N PRO A 67 -31.89 -5.78 14.20
CA PRO A 67 -30.99 -5.56 15.32
C PRO A 67 -29.84 -6.56 15.28
N ALA A 68 -28.65 -6.03 15.52
CA ALA A 68 -27.38 -6.75 15.53
C ALA A 68 -27.45 -8.01 16.41
N GLN A 69 -27.39 -9.18 15.77
CA GLN A 69 -26.80 -10.36 16.39
C GLN A 69 -25.29 -10.31 16.17
N GLU A 70 -24.53 -10.60 17.22
CA GLU A 70 -23.07 -10.69 17.19
C GLU A 70 -22.62 -11.74 16.15
N VAL A 71 -22.27 -11.29 14.94
CA VAL A 71 -21.66 -12.17 13.93
C VAL A 71 -20.15 -12.13 14.16
N THR A 72 -19.66 -13.08 14.98
CA THR A 72 -18.24 -13.45 15.10
C THR A 72 -17.83 -14.50 14.05
N GLY A 73 -18.63 -14.72 13.01
CA GLY A 73 -18.37 -15.71 11.96
C GLY A 73 -17.71 -15.10 10.73
N GLU A 74 -16.65 -15.77 10.26
CA GLU A 74 -16.06 -15.57 8.93
C GLU A 74 -17.17 -15.71 7.88
N TYR A 75 -17.36 -14.71 7.01
CA TYR A 75 -18.37 -14.78 5.96
C TYR A 75 -17.96 -15.87 4.95
N VAL A 76 -18.68 -17.00 4.97
CA VAL A 76 -18.47 -18.10 4.03
C VAL A 76 -19.34 -17.83 2.80
N PRO A 77 -18.76 -17.67 1.60
CA PRO A 77 -19.53 -17.44 0.39
C PRO A 77 -20.38 -18.68 0.05
N ASN A 78 -21.57 -18.44 -0.48
CA ASN A 78 -22.43 -19.51 -0.96
C ASN A 78 -21.96 -19.96 -2.35
N LYS A 79 -21.79 -21.28 -2.53
CA LYS A 79 -21.57 -21.84 -3.87
C LYS A 79 -22.81 -21.58 -4.74
N PRO A 80 -22.65 -21.11 -5.98
CA PRO A 80 -23.80 -20.95 -6.87
C PRO A 80 -24.49 -22.31 -7.08
N GLU A 81 -25.83 -22.31 -7.02
CA GLU A 81 -26.63 -23.54 -7.18
C GLU A 81 -26.46 -24.16 -8.57
N GLN A 82 -26.27 -23.31 -9.58
CA GLN A 82 -26.00 -23.68 -10.96
C GLN A 82 -24.98 -22.71 -11.57
N PRO A 83 -24.20 -23.14 -12.58
CA PRO A 83 -23.37 -22.24 -13.36
C PRO A 83 -24.19 -21.14 -14.02
N ILE A 84 -23.53 -20.07 -14.47
CA ILE A 84 -24.16 -19.02 -15.25
C ILE A 84 -24.78 -19.66 -16.50
N MET A 85 -26.05 -19.38 -16.75
CA MET A 85 -26.77 -19.87 -17.93
C MET A 85 -27.20 -18.68 -18.79
N LEU A 86 -26.60 -18.54 -19.98
CA LEU A 86 -27.02 -17.56 -20.96
C LEU A 86 -28.08 -18.19 -21.87
N THR A 87 -29.28 -17.59 -21.95
CA THR A 87 -30.37 -18.08 -22.81
C THR A 87 -30.37 -17.34 -24.14
N LYS A 88 -30.98 -17.93 -25.18
CA LYS A 88 -31.22 -17.26 -26.47
C LYS A 88 -32.70 -16.94 -26.61
N ASP A 89 -33.02 -15.72 -27.02
CA ASP A 89 -34.38 -15.32 -27.37
C ASP A 89 -34.80 -16.01 -28.68
N ALA A 90 -35.97 -16.65 -28.67
CA ALA A 90 -36.46 -17.46 -29.78
C ALA A 90 -36.82 -16.63 -31.03
N ASN A 91 -37.09 -15.33 -30.87
CA ASN A 91 -37.51 -14.45 -31.96
C ASN A 91 -36.33 -13.67 -32.55
N SER A 92 -35.38 -13.24 -31.72
CA SER A 92 -34.24 -12.42 -32.16
C SER A 92 -32.96 -13.23 -32.42
N GLY A 93 -32.85 -14.43 -31.85
CA GLY A 93 -31.63 -15.23 -31.86
C GLY A 93 -30.49 -14.68 -30.99
N LYS A 94 -30.71 -13.56 -30.28
CA LYS A 94 -29.72 -12.92 -29.40
C LYS A 94 -29.65 -13.57 -28.02
N TYR A 95 -28.50 -13.44 -27.37
CA TYR A 95 -28.31 -13.90 -26.00
C TYR A 95 -28.98 -12.95 -24.98
N VAL A 96 -29.53 -13.53 -23.92
CA VAL A 96 -30.12 -12.84 -22.77
C VAL A 96 -29.29 -13.17 -21.55
N PHE A 97 -28.81 -12.13 -20.88
CA PHE A 97 -28.00 -12.28 -19.67
C PHE A 97 -28.90 -12.33 -18.44
N PRO A 98 -28.58 -13.19 -17.46
CA PRO A 98 -29.26 -13.15 -16.18
C PRO A 98 -28.98 -11.78 -15.51
N PRO A 99 -29.96 -11.22 -14.79
CA PRO A 99 -29.73 -10.01 -14.00
C PRO A 99 -28.69 -10.31 -12.92
N ILE A 100 -27.78 -9.35 -12.69
CA ILE A 100 -26.78 -9.43 -11.63
C ILE A 100 -27.21 -8.48 -10.51
N SER A 101 -27.48 -9.01 -9.32
CA SER A 101 -27.71 -8.18 -8.13
C SER A 101 -26.39 -7.77 -7.46
N LYS A 102 -26.45 -6.79 -6.56
CA LYS A 102 -25.28 -6.38 -5.75
C LYS A 102 -24.79 -7.52 -4.85
N GLU A 103 -25.70 -8.35 -4.35
CA GLU A 103 -25.38 -9.51 -3.51
C GLU A 103 -24.67 -10.61 -4.31
N ASP A 104 -25.08 -10.84 -5.56
CA ASP A 104 -24.43 -11.81 -6.45
C ASP A 104 -22.97 -11.43 -6.70
N SER A 105 -22.72 -10.15 -7.00
CA SER A 105 -21.37 -9.65 -7.23
C SER A 105 -20.49 -9.75 -5.98
N LEU A 106 -21.04 -9.42 -4.80
CA LEU A 106 -20.32 -9.52 -3.54
C LEU A 106 -20.01 -11.00 -3.21
N ASN A 107 -21.00 -11.89 -3.33
CA ASN A 107 -20.81 -13.31 -3.12
C ASN A 107 -19.77 -13.91 -4.09
N ALA A 108 -19.80 -13.52 -5.36
CA ALA A 108 -18.81 -13.93 -6.36
C ALA A 108 -17.39 -13.47 -6.00
N ARG A 109 -17.22 -12.22 -5.56
CA ARG A 109 -15.92 -11.70 -5.07
C ARG A 109 -15.42 -12.47 -3.85
N TYR A 110 -16.29 -12.75 -2.87
CA TYR A 110 -15.94 -13.58 -1.71
C TYR A 110 -15.60 -15.01 -2.11
N PHE A 111 -16.37 -15.63 -2.99
CA PHE A 111 -16.12 -16.99 -3.49
C PHE A 111 -14.76 -17.09 -4.17
N LEU A 112 -14.43 -16.11 -5.02
CA LEU A 112 -13.12 -16.03 -5.66
C LEU A 112 -11.97 -15.94 -4.65
N LYS A 113 -12.12 -15.12 -3.60
CA LYS A 113 -11.11 -15.00 -2.53
C LYS A 113 -10.99 -16.26 -1.68
N TYR A 114 -12.11 -16.89 -1.35
CA TYR A 114 -12.15 -18.00 -0.41
C TYR A 114 -11.70 -19.31 -1.05
N HIS A 115 -12.13 -19.57 -2.28
CA HIS A 115 -11.89 -20.83 -2.99
C HIS A 115 -10.79 -20.74 -4.06
N GLY A 116 -10.37 -19.53 -4.43
CA GLY A 116 -9.36 -19.28 -5.46
C GLY A 116 -9.91 -19.35 -6.89
N SER A 117 -9.08 -18.93 -7.85
CA SER A 117 -9.47 -18.75 -9.25
C SER A 117 -9.99 -20.02 -9.93
N ALA A 118 -9.40 -21.18 -9.67
CA ALA A 118 -9.77 -22.43 -10.34
C ALA A 118 -11.20 -22.85 -9.96
N GLN A 119 -11.46 -22.98 -8.65
CA GLN A 119 -12.77 -23.41 -8.16
C GLN A 119 -13.86 -22.36 -8.44
N PHE A 120 -13.50 -21.07 -8.49
CA PHE A 120 -14.40 -20.01 -8.95
C PHE A 120 -14.83 -20.24 -10.41
N LEU A 121 -13.88 -20.41 -11.33
CA LEU A 121 -14.19 -20.63 -12.74
C LEU A 121 -15.01 -21.93 -12.92
N ASP A 122 -14.62 -23.02 -12.28
CA ASP A 122 -15.33 -24.31 -12.36
C ASP A 122 -16.76 -24.26 -11.81
N SER A 123 -17.04 -23.41 -10.83
CA SER A 123 -18.37 -23.31 -10.21
C SER A 123 -19.29 -22.35 -10.95
N TYR A 124 -18.74 -21.30 -11.57
CA TYR A 124 -19.53 -20.24 -12.20
C TYR A 124 -19.68 -20.41 -13.72
N LEU A 125 -18.78 -21.14 -14.39
CA LEU A 125 -18.84 -21.39 -15.83
C LEU A 125 -19.43 -22.76 -16.14
N PRO A 126 -20.24 -22.90 -17.22
CA PRO A 126 -20.67 -24.20 -17.72
C PRO A 126 -19.53 -24.90 -18.49
N GLU A 127 -19.68 -26.21 -18.73
CA GLU A 127 -18.72 -27.01 -19.51
C GLU A 127 -18.58 -26.51 -20.96
N ASP A 128 -19.71 -26.13 -21.59
CA ASP A 128 -19.76 -25.54 -22.92
C ASP A 128 -19.90 -24.00 -22.82
N LEU A 129 -18.78 -23.27 -22.91
CA LEU A 129 -18.73 -21.81 -22.68
C LEU A 129 -18.22 -21.02 -23.89
N ASN A 130 -18.90 -19.95 -24.26
CA ASN A 130 -18.46 -19.02 -25.31
C ASN A 130 -17.93 -17.70 -24.72
N SER A 131 -17.40 -16.80 -25.55
CA SER A 131 -16.83 -15.53 -25.10
C SER A 131 -17.77 -14.62 -24.28
N LEU A 132 -19.09 -14.75 -24.44
CA LEU A 132 -20.06 -13.92 -23.70
C LEU A 132 -20.12 -14.29 -22.22
N TYR A 133 -19.79 -15.53 -21.85
CA TYR A 133 -19.67 -15.91 -20.43
C TYR A 133 -18.50 -15.19 -19.77
N VAL A 134 -17.39 -14.99 -20.49
CA VAL A 134 -16.23 -14.21 -20.01
C VAL A 134 -16.65 -12.76 -19.77
N PHE A 135 -17.38 -12.15 -20.71
CA PHE A 135 -17.93 -10.81 -20.53
C PHE A 135 -18.88 -10.73 -19.33
N HIS A 136 -19.78 -11.70 -19.17
CA HIS A 136 -20.73 -11.74 -18.07
C HIS A 136 -20.03 -11.92 -16.72
N LEU A 137 -18.97 -12.73 -16.63
CA LEU A 137 -18.15 -12.87 -15.43
C LEU A 137 -17.47 -11.55 -15.02
N ILE A 138 -16.96 -10.77 -15.98
CA ILE A 138 -16.38 -9.45 -15.70
C ILE A 138 -17.43 -8.54 -15.06
N LYS A 139 -18.66 -8.55 -15.61
CA LYS A 139 -19.80 -7.81 -15.04
C LYS A 139 -20.22 -8.34 -13.66
N LEU A 140 -20.22 -9.65 -13.47
CA LEU A 140 -20.52 -10.30 -12.18
C LEU A 140 -19.49 -9.93 -11.11
N LEU A 141 -18.22 -9.79 -11.48
CA LEU A 141 -17.19 -9.28 -10.56
C LEU A 141 -17.31 -7.76 -10.31
N GLY A 142 -18.30 -7.07 -10.90
CA GLY A 142 -18.57 -5.65 -10.69
C GLY A 142 -17.71 -4.69 -11.53
N PHE A 143 -17.13 -5.16 -12.64
CA PHE A 143 -16.31 -4.33 -13.53
C PHE A 143 -17.06 -3.90 -14.79
N GLN A 144 -16.75 -2.71 -15.27
CA GLN A 144 -17.22 -2.20 -16.55
C GLN A 144 -16.07 -2.06 -17.55
N LEU A 145 -16.31 -2.58 -18.75
CA LEU A 145 -15.39 -2.46 -19.89
C LEU A 145 -15.65 -1.11 -20.59
N LYS A 146 -14.58 -0.40 -20.98
CA LYS A 146 -14.67 0.89 -21.70
C LYS A 146 -14.50 0.79 -23.21
N ASP A 147 -14.02 -0.34 -23.71
CA ASP A 147 -13.75 -0.53 -25.14
C ASP A 147 -15.06 -0.44 -25.95
N ARG A 148 -15.20 0.65 -26.71
CA ARG A 148 -16.41 0.94 -27.50
C ARG A 148 -16.63 -0.06 -28.63
N GLU A 149 -15.55 -0.57 -29.24
CA GLU A 149 -15.64 -1.54 -30.33
C GLU A 149 -16.15 -2.87 -29.77
N LEU A 150 -15.54 -3.33 -28.68
CA LEU A 150 -15.94 -4.55 -27.98
C LEU A 150 -17.40 -4.46 -27.48
N LEU A 151 -17.77 -3.36 -26.83
CA LEU A 151 -19.15 -3.15 -26.35
C LEU A 151 -20.16 -3.18 -27.50
N THR A 152 -19.82 -2.56 -28.64
CA THR A 152 -20.69 -2.58 -29.83
C THR A 152 -20.84 -4.00 -30.38
N ALA A 153 -19.77 -4.79 -30.39
CA ALA A 153 -19.82 -6.19 -30.81
C ALA A 153 -20.71 -7.03 -29.88
N VAL A 154 -20.59 -6.85 -28.56
CA VAL A 154 -21.44 -7.53 -27.56
C VAL A 154 -22.91 -7.10 -27.72
N GLN A 155 -23.20 -5.82 -27.96
CA GLN A 155 -24.57 -5.32 -28.14
C GLN A 155 -25.26 -5.83 -29.40
N LYS A 156 -24.49 -6.22 -30.43
CA LYS A 156 -25.05 -6.93 -31.59
C LYS A 156 -25.50 -8.35 -31.23
N ALA A 157 -24.79 -9.01 -30.32
CA ALA A 157 -25.06 -10.39 -29.91
C ALA A 157 -26.06 -10.52 -28.75
N VAL A 158 -26.30 -9.47 -27.96
CA VAL A 158 -27.10 -9.49 -26.72
C VAL A 158 -28.37 -8.62 -26.85
N GLN A 159 -29.46 -9.06 -26.21
CA GLN A 159 -30.76 -8.38 -26.26
C GLN A 159 -30.96 -7.31 -25.17
N ASN A 160 -30.43 -7.52 -23.97
CA ASN A 160 -30.54 -6.57 -22.85
C ASN A 160 -29.58 -5.38 -23.04
N ASP A 161 -29.96 -4.20 -22.54
CA ASP A 161 -29.10 -3.01 -22.62
C ASP A 161 -27.88 -3.19 -21.71
N ILE A 162 -26.69 -3.24 -22.31
CA ILE A 162 -25.42 -3.54 -21.62
C ILE A 162 -24.92 -2.32 -20.81
N THR A 163 -25.55 -1.16 -21.04
CA THR A 163 -25.10 0.17 -20.61
C THR A 163 -25.73 0.67 -19.31
N SER A 164 -26.79 0.04 -18.80
CA SER A 164 -27.55 0.52 -17.65
C SER A 164 -27.64 -0.51 -16.54
N GLY A 165 -26.92 -0.25 -15.43
CA GLY A 165 -27.49 -0.57 -14.13
C GLY A 165 -28.68 0.37 -13.91
N VAL A 166 -29.77 -0.17 -13.35
CA VAL A 166 -31.08 0.46 -13.04
C VAL A 166 -32.21 0.01 -13.99
N SER A 167 -33.11 -0.79 -13.41
CA SER A 167 -34.37 -1.27 -13.98
C SER A 167 -35.32 -0.16 -14.46
N SER A 168 -36.07 -0.45 -15.51
CA SER A 168 -37.41 0.10 -15.73
C SER A 168 -38.37 -1.07 -15.97
N ILE A 169 -39.31 -1.25 -15.05
CA ILE A 169 -40.40 -2.24 -15.10
C ILE A 169 -41.41 -1.79 -16.15
N VAL A 170 -41.71 -2.62 -17.17
CA VAL A 170 -43.07 -2.81 -17.70
C VAL A 170 -43.18 -4.25 -18.23
N GLY A 171 -44.18 -4.97 -17.75
CA GLY A 171 -44.29 -6.43 -17.85
C GLY A 171 -44.85 -7.01 -19.14
N THR A 172 -44.78 -8.32 -19.23
CA THR A 172 -45.89 -9.28 -19.45
C THR A 172 -45.24 -10.65 -19.60
N ASN A 173 -45.71 -11.65 -18.85
CA ASN A 173 -45.27 -13.05 -19.00
C ASN A 173 -45.63 -13.57 -20.40
N PRO A 174 -44.72 -14.25 -21.10
CA PRO A 174 -45.10 -15.32 -22.00
C PRO A 174 -44.70 -16.67 -21.39
N MET A 175 -45.57 -17.65 -21.60
CA MET A 175 -45.46 -19.03 -21.12
C MET A 175 -44.15 -19.68 -21.58
N VAL A 176 -43.47 -20.36 -20.66
CA VAL A 176 -42.35 -21.26 -20.95
C VAL A 176 -42.93 -22.61 -21.38
N GLU A 177 -42.81 -22.94 -22.66
CA GLU A 177 -43.15 -24.27 -23.16
C GLU A 177 -41.88 -25.14 -23.15
N ARG A 178 -41.92 -26.26 -22.42
CA ARG A 178 -40.90 -27.32 -22.51
C ARG A 178 -41.12 -28.08 -23.81
N VAL A 179 -40.24 -27.89 -24.79
CA VAL A 179 -40.25 -28.68 -26.03
C VAL A 179 -39.20 -29.79 -25.94
N SER A 180 -39.68 -31.03 -26.06
CA SER A 180 -38.88 -32.27 -26.22
C SER A 180 -38.38 -32.40 -27.68
N PRO A 181 -37.36 -33.23 -27.97
CA PRO A 181 -36.47 -33.01 -29.12
C PRO A 181 -37.08 -33.43 -30.47
N PRO A 182 -36.84 -32.70 -31.58
CA PRO A 182 -37.16 -33.17 -32.92
C PRO A 182 -36.08 -34.09 -33.49
N GLN A 183 -36.55 -35.09 -34.24
CA GLN A 183 -35.78 -36.15 -34.90
C GLN A 183 -34.90 -35.65 -36.06
N LEU A 184 -33.80 -36.37 -36.28
CA LEU A 184 -32.81 -36.19 -37.33
C LEU A 184 -33.42 -36.10 -38.73
N SER A 185 -33.01 -35.08 -39.49
CA SER A 185 -32.88 -35.14 -40.95
C SER A 185 -31.46 -34.75 -41.35
N ALA A 186 -30.87 -35.61 -42.17
CA ALA A 186 -29.46 -35.61 -42.54
C ALA A 186 -29.05 -34.42 -43.41
N SER A 187 -28.01 -33.71 -42.97
CA SER A 187 -27.04 -33.03 -43.82
C SER A 187 -25.64 -33.20 -43.22
N THR A 188 -24.68 -33.33 -44.13
CA THR A 188 -23.33 -33.86 -43.99
C THR A 188 -22.45 -33.10 -42.97
N PRO A 189 -21.61 -33.79 -42.16
CA PRO A 189 -20.77 -33.13 -41.16
C PRO A 189 -19.51 -32.52 -41.79
N SER A 190 -19.31 -31.22 -41.60
CA SER A 190 -18.05 -30.55 -41.87
C SER A 190 -17.52 -29.86 -40.61
N SER A 191 -16.47 -30.46 -40.04
CA SER A 191 -15.46 -29.91 -39.10
C SER A 191 -15.94 -29.05 -37.92
N ASP A 192 -15.90 -29.62 -36.71
CA ASP A 192 -15.63 -29.01 -35.38
C ASP A 192 -15.56 -27.47 -35.30
N GLY A 193 -16.67 -26.80 -35.60
CA GLY A 193 -16.78 -25.35 -35.53
C GLY A 193 -17.43 -24.94 -34.22
N TYR A 194 -16.63 -24.67 -33.19
CA TYR A 194 -17.11 -23.93 -32.04
C TYR A 194 -17.51 -22.52 -32.50
N ASP A 195 -18.82 -22.30 -32.71
CA ASP A 195 -19.36 -21.04 -33.24
C ASP A 195 -19.45 -20.00 -32.12
N ASP A 196 -18.35 -19.26 -31.93
CA ASP A 196 -18.26 -18.21 -30.93
C ASP A 196 -18.92 -16.91 -31.46
N PRO A 197 -19.84 -16.28 -30.71
CA PRO A 197 -20.54 -15.07 -31.12
C PRO A 197 -19.63 -13.84 -31.27
N LEU A 198 -18.40 -13.85 -30.76
CA LEU A 198 -17.44 -12.76 -30.92
C LEU A 198 -16.22 -13.18 -31.75
N GLU A 199 -15.62 -12.21 -32.44
CA GLU A 199 -14.35 -12.41 -33.14
C GLU A 199 -13.24 -12.82 -32.16
N LYS A 200 -12.28 -13.65 -32.62
CA LYS A 200 -11.14 -14.12 -31.81
C LYS A 200 -10.39 -12.99 -31.10
N LYS A 201 -10.25 -11.82 -31.74
CA LYS A 201 -9.58 -10.65 -31.15
C LYS A 201 -10.29 -10.16 -29.87
N HIS A 202 -11.63 -10.14 -29.89
CA HIS A 202 -12.46 -9.72 -28.77
C HIS A 202 -12.47 -10.77 -27.66
N ALA A 203 -12.50 -12.07 -28.01
CA ALA A 203 -12.40 -13.15 -27.03
C ALA A 203 -11.07 -13.12 -26.26
N VAL A 204 -9.93 -12.97 -26.95
CA VAL A 204 -8.60 -12.84 -26.31
C VAL A 204 -8.54 -11.61 -25.41
N ARG A 205 -9.14 -10.50 -25.83
CA ARG A 205 -9.20 -9.28 -25.03
C ARG A 205 -10.00 -9.50 -23.74
N LEU A 206 -11.18 -10.10 -23.84
CA LEU A 206 -12.03 -10.43 -22.68
C LEU A 206 -11.32 -11.34 -21.69
N ILE A 207 -10.55 -12.32 -22.15
CA ILE A 207 -9.76 -13.19 -21.27
C ILE A 207 -8.74 -12.38 -20.47
N LYS A 208 -8.01 -11.46 -21.12
CA LYS A 208 -7.05 -10.58 -20.43
C LYS A 208 -7.74 -9.67 -19.42
N ASP A 209 -8.90 -9.11 -19.79
CA ASP A 209 -9.66 -8.23 -18.89
C ASP A 209 -10.26 -8.99 -17.70
N LEU A 210 -10.72 -10.23 -17.90
CA LEU A 210 -11.15 -11.11 -16.81
C LEU A 210 -10.00 -11.46 -15.87
N GLN A 211 -8.82 -11.79 -16.41
CA GLN A 211 -7.62 -12.05 -15.60
C GLN A 211 -7.26 -10.82 -14.75
N LYS A 212 -7.30 -9.62 -15.33
CA LYS A 212 -7.09 -8.36 -14.59
C LYS A 212 -8.14 -8.17 -13.48
N ALA A 213 -9.42 -8.35 -13.80
CA ALA A 213 -10.52 -8.23 -12.85
C ALA A 213 -10.37 -9.22 -11.67
N MET A 214 -10.08 -10.49 -11.96
CA MET A 214 -9.85 -11.51 -10.93
C MET A 214 -8.64 -11.18 -10.06
N ASN A 215 -7.51 -10.80 -10.65
CA ASN A 215 -6.31 -10.41 -9.90
C ASN A 215 -6.53 -9.16 -9.05
N LYS A 216 -7.34 -8.21 -9.53
CA LYS A 216 -7.75 -7.03 -8.77
C LYS A 216 -8.61 -7.43 -7.58
N VAL A 217 -9.61 -8.30 -7.75
CA VAL A 217 -10.43 -8.79 -6.64
C VAL A 217 -9.59 -9.58 -5.63
N LEU A 218 -8.68 -10.44 -6.09
CA LEU A 218 -7.81 -11.22 -5.21
C LEU A 218 -6.89 -10.32 -4.38
N SER A 219 -6.36 -9.25 -4.96
CA SER A 219 -5.46 -8.31 -4.27
C SER A 219 -6.18 -7.24 -3.43
N THR A 220 -7.38 -6.81 -3.81
CA THR A 220 -8.14 -5.78 -3.08
C THR A 220 -8.82 -6.37 -1.85
N ARG A 221 -8.68 -5.75 -0.68
CA ARG A 221 -9.39 -6.15 0.54
C ARG A 221 -10.90 -5.92 0.41
N ILE A 222 -11.73 -6.81 0.97
CA ILE A 222 -13.18 -6.57 1.09
C ILE A 222 -13.46 -5.99 2.47
N ARG A 223 -14.23 -4.89 2.53
CA ARG A 223 -14.63 -4.22 3.77
C ARG A 223 -15.56 -5.12 4.60
N LEU A 224 -15.44 -5.04 5.92
CA LEU A 224 -16.26 -5.78 6.88
C LEU A 224 -17.67 -5.19 6.94
N ALA A 225 -18.68 -5.98 6.59
CA ALA A 225 -20.07 -5.54 6.56
C ALA A 225 -20.60 -5.09 7.93
N ASN A 226 -20.04 -5.63 9.02
CA ASN A 226 -20.39 -5.35 10.41
C ASN A 226 -19.53 -4.24 11.07
N PHE A 227 -18.62 -3.59 10.34
CA PHE A 227 -17.76 -2.54 10.88
C PHE A 227 -17.75 -1.31 9.97
N PHE A 228 -18.55 -0.30 10.28
CA PHE A 228 -18.68 0.90 9.43
C PHE A 228 -19.15 2.15 10.19
N THR A 229 -19.31 2.10 11.51
CA THR A 229 -19.74 3.27 12.30
C THR A 229 -18.66 3.66 13.29
N LEU A 230 -18.70 4.91 13.73
CA LEU A 230 -17.85 5.38 14.82
C LEU A 230 -18.06 4.53 16.09
N GLU A 231 -19.31 4.16 16.40
CA GLU A 231 -19.66 3.34 17.54
C GLU A 231 -19.05 1.93 17.47
N HIS A 232 -19.01 1.31 16.29
CA HIS A 232 -18.29 0.03 16.08
C HIS A 232 -16.81 0.17 16.41
N PHE A 233 -16.18 1.26 15.95
CA PHE A 233 -14.78 1.52 16.26
C PHE A 233 -14.55 1.80 17.75
N ILE A 234 -15.38 2.59 18.42
CA ILE A 234 -15.27 2.84 19.86
C ILE A 234 -15.39 1.52 20.66
N SER A 235 -16.36 0.67 20.32
CA SER A 235 -16.53 -0.64 20.94
C SER A 235 -15.30 -1.55 20.73
N LYS A 236 -14.79 -1.58 19.49
CA LYS A 236 -13.61 -2.36 19.14
C LYS A 236 -12.34 -1.85 19.80
N LEU A 237 -12.13 -0.53 19.85
CA LEU A 237 -10.97 0.07 20.53
C LEU A 237 -10.97 -0.23 22.04
N LYS A 238 -12.15 -0.28 22.67
CA LYS A 238 -12.31 -0.68 24.08
C LYS A 238 -11.99 -2.16 24.31
N SER A 239 -12.41 -3.04 23.41
CA SER A 239 -12.24 -4.50 23.56
C SER A 239 -10.90 -5.04 23.03
N ALA A 240 -10.27 -4.37 22.07
CA ALA A 240 -9.01 -4.75 21.45
C ALA A 240 -7.87 -4.85 22.45
N LYS A 241 -6.97 -5.80 22.22
CA LYS A 241 -5.78 -6.07 23.04
C LYS A 241 -4.47 -5.93 22.25
N LYS A 242 -4.54 -5.94 20.91
CA LYS A 242 -3.40 -6.00 20.01
C LYS A 242 -3.58 -5.01 18.86
N VAL A 243 -3.58 -3.73 19.22
CA VAL A 243 -3.78 -2.62 18.29
C VAL A 243 -2.47 -2.31 17.57
N LEU A 244 -2.48 -2.39 16.23
CA LEU A 244 -1.39 -1.95 15.38
C LEU A 244 -1.71 -0.54 14.87
N VAL A 245 -0.81 0.40 15.11
CA VAL A 245 -0.97 1.80 14.66
C VAL A 245 0.09 2.10 13.60
N LEU A 246 -0.32 2.54 12.43
CA LEU A 246 0.56 2.99 11.35
C LEU A 246 0.46 4.51 11.22
N THR A 247 1.57 5.21 11.45
CA THR A 247 1.62 6.69 11.43
C THR A 247 2.47 7.23 10.29
N GLY A 248 2.03 8.35 9.71
CA GLY A 248 2.82 9.15 8.78
C GLY A 248 2.95 10.61 9.20
N ALA A 249 3.50 11.44 8.31
CA ALA A 249 3.88 12.81 8.64
C ALA A 249 2.71 13.70 9.08
N GLY A 250 1.46 13.34 8.74
CA GLY A 250 0.26 14.07 9.12
C GLY A 250 0.12 14.27 10.63
N ILE A 251 0.64 13.34 11.44
CA ILE A 251 0.54 13.40 12.92
C ILE A 251 1.40 14.52 13.54
N SER A 252 2.39 14.99 12.79
CA SER A 252 3.38 15.99 13.21
C SER A 252 3.05 17.40 12.69
N THR A 253 2.05 17.53 11.80
CA THR A 253 1.70 18.81 11.15
C THR A 253 1.20 19.89 12.09
N SER A 254 0.53 19.52 13.19
CA SER A 254 0.08 20.49 14.22
C SER A 254 1.23 21.12 15.01
N LEU A 255 2.43 20.55 14.93
CA LEU A 255 3.66 21.07 15.54
C LEU A 255 4.41 22.04 14.62
N GLY A 256 3.90 22.28 13.41
CA GLY A 256 4.54 23.10 12.38
C GLY A 256 5.55 22.33 11.52
N ILE A 257 5.68 21.01 11.71
CA ILE A 257 6.51 20.16 10.85
C ILE A 257 5.70 19.86 9.58
N PRO A 258 6.14 20.33 8.40
CA PRO A 258 5.39 20.09 7.17
C PRO A 258 5.36 18.61 6.83
N ASP A 259 4.24 18.13 6.29
CA ASP A 259 4.23 16.82 5.63
C ASP A 259 5.07 16.87 4.33
N PHE A 260 5.26 15.73 3.68
CA PHE A 260 6.06 15.70 2.45
C PHE A 260 5.30 16.22 1.22
N ARG A 261 4.03 15.86 1.08
CA ARG A 261 3.31 15.86 -0.21
C ARG A 261 2.17 16.88 -0.32
N SER A 262 1.78 17.58 0.74
CA SER A 262 0.71 18.59 0.64
C SER A 262 1.17 19.80 -0.17
N SER A 263 0.22 20.67 -0.51
CA SER A 263 0.48 21.92 -1.24
C SER A 263 1.45 22.88 -0.53
N LYS A 264 1.65 22.72 0.78
CA LYS A 264 2.64 23.45 1.58
C LYS A 264 3.74 22.54 2.14
N GLY A 265 3.78 21.28 1.69
CA GLY A 265 4.66 20.24 2.18
C GLY A 265 6.12 20.44 1.77
N PHE A 266 6.99 19.57 2.23
CA PHE A 266 8.43 19.63 1.99
C PHE A 266 8.77 19.68 0.49
N TYR A 267 8.13 18.86 -0.35
CA TYR A 267 8.46 18.79 -1.77
C TYR A 267 8.13 20.09 -2.54
N SER A 268 7.12 20.86 -2.13
CA SER A 268 6.82 22.15 -2.75
C SER A 268 7.84 23.24 -2.38
N GLN A 269 8.65 23.02 -1.34
CA GLN A 269 9.64 23.99 -0.86
C GLN A 269 11.04 23.75 -1.45
N VAL A 270 11.27 22.62 -2.08
CA VAL A 270 12.57 22.20 -2.65
C VAL A 270 12.61 22.22 -4.17
N THR A 271 11.53 22.64 -4.83
CA THR A 271 11.46 22.82 -6.30
C THR A 271 12.52 23.77 -6.84
N ASN A 272 13.00 24.70 -6.00
CA ASN A 272 14.01 25.69 -6.37
C ASN A 272 15.43 25.09 -6.53
N LEU A 273 15.62 23.81 -6.21
CA LEU A 273 16.90 23.12 -6.37
C LEU A 273 17.15 22.66 -7.81
N GLY A 274 16.17 22.82 -8.72
CA GLY A 274 16.30 22.40 -10.11
C GLY A 274 16.30 20.89 -10.32
N LEU A 275 15.71 20.14 -9.38
CA LEU A 275 15.47 18.70 -9.51
C LEU A 275 14.20 18.45 -10.32
N ASP A 276 14.25 17.48 -11.22
CA ASP A 276 13.09 17.07 -12.02
C ASP A 276 12.01 16.40 -11.14
N ASP A 277 12.42 15.53 -10.21
CA ASP A 277 11.57 14.99 -9.14
C ASP A 277 12.07 15.47 -7.76
N PRO A 278 11.25 16.20 -6.98
CA PRO A 278 11.59 16.57 -5.59
C PRO A 278 11.92 15.39 -4.67
N GLN A 279 11.50 14.17 -5.00
CA GLN A 279 11.83 12.95 -4.24
C GLN A 279 13.31 12.57 -4.34
N ASP A 280 14.01 13.04 -5.37
CA ASP A 280 15.42 12.77 -5.63
C ASP A 280 16.36 13.22 -4.51
N VAL A 281 15.93 14.19 -3.68
CA VAL A 281 16.66 14.59 -2.47
C VAL A 281 16.84 13.47 -1.44
N PHE A 282 16.00 12.44 -1.49
CA PHE A 282 16.06 11.24 -0.66
C PHE A 282 16.39 9.99 -1.47
N ASN A 283 16.90 10.09 -2.69
CA ASN A 283 17.30 8.93 -3.49
C ASN A 283 18.73 8.49 -3.13
N LEU A 284 18.92 7.21 -2.84
CA LEU A 284 20.21 6.67 -2.40
C LEU A 284 21.29 6.81 -3.49
N ASP A 285 20.96 6.50 -4.74
CA ASP A 285 21.93 6.58 -5.84
C ASP A 285 22.37 8.03 -6.06
N ILE A 286 21.43 8.98 -6.01
CA ILE A 286 21.74 10.41 -6.10
C ILE A 286 22.58 10.87 -4.90
N PHE A 287 22.29 10.38 -3.70
CA PHE A 287 23.14 10.65 -2.52
C PHE A 287 24.55 10.10 -2.69
N MET A 288 24.68 8.89 -3.26
CA MET A 288 25.97 8.28 -3.51
C MET A 288 26.75 9.07 -4.58
N GLU A 289 26.09 9.60 -5.61
CA GLU A 289 26.74 10.42 -6.66
C GLU A 289 27.05 11.86 -6.22
N ASN A 290 26.13 12.49 -5.48
CA ASN A 290 26.20 13.88 -5.06
C ASN A 290 25.48 14.10 -3.70
N PRO A 291 26.15 13.83 -2.57
CA PRO A 291 25.54 13.97 -1.24
C PRO A 291 25.13 15.41 -0.90
N SER A 292 25.68 16.41 -1.60
CA SER A 292 25.34 17.82 -1.43
C SER A 292 23.84 18.10 -1.66
N VAL A 293 23.17 17.34 -2.53
CA VAL A 293 21.74 17.53 -2.83
C VAL A 293 20.91 17.38 -1.55
N PHE A 294 21.14 16.30 -0.81
CA PHE A 294 20.51 16.08 0.49
C PHE A 294 20.97 17.10 1.54
N TYR A 295 22.29 17.32 1.67
CA TYR A 295 22.80 18.20 2.73
C TYR A 295 22.42 19.68 2.57
N THR A 296 22.03 20.11 1.37
CA THR A 296 21.46 21.45 1.13
C THR A 296 20.10 21.64 1.81
N ILE A 297 19.36 20.55 2.05
CA ILE A 297 18.01 20.58 2.66
C ILE A 297 17.93 19.90 4.03
N ALA A 298 18.98 19.20 4.45
CA ALA A 298 18.97 18.36 5.64
C ALA A 298 18.64 19.15 6.92
N GLU A 299 19.00 20.43 7.01
CA GLU A 299 18.65 21.30 8.16
C GLU A 299 17.14 21.39 8.39
N LYS A 300 16.34 21.34 7.32
CA LYS A 300 14.89 21.56 7.36
C LYS A 300 14.12 20.37 7.92
N ILE A 301 14.75 19.20 7.93
CA ILE A 301 14.15 17.93 8.35
C ILE A 301 14.77 17.42 9.66
N LEU A 302 15.66 18.20 10.28
CA LEU A 302 16.16 17.87 11.61
C LEU A 302 14.98 17.82 12.59
N PRO A 303 14.96 16.81 13.48
CA PRO A 303 13.87 16.64 14.43
C PRO A 303 13.81 17.82 15.41
N PRO A 304 12.63 18.35 15.74
CA PRO A 304 12.51 19.29 16.83
C PRO A 304 12.68 18.57 18.18
N GLU A 305 13.28 19.27 19.13
CA GLU A 305 13.50 18.72 20.47
C GLU A 305 12.25 18.89 21.36
N HIS A 306 11.95 17.86 22.16
CA HIS A 306 10.96 17.88 23.26
C HIS A 306 9.54 18.34 22.91
N LYS A 307 9.07 18.03 21.69
CA LYS A 307 7.67 18.29 21.28
C LYS A 307 7.00 17.01 20.83
N PHE A 308 5.69 16.93 21.01
CA PHE A 308 4.85 15.87 20.47
C PHE A 308 3.42 16.41 20.37
N SER A 309 2.60 15.81 19.51
CA SER A 309 1.21 16.25 19.29
C SER A 309 0.24 15.50 20.22
N PRO A 310 -0.99 16.00 20.42
CA PRO A 310 -2.05 15.26 21.11
C PRO A 310 -2.24 13.84 20.57
N LEU A 311 -2.06 13.63 19.26
CA LEU A 311 -2.14 12.32 18.66
C LEU A 311 -1.01 11.36 19.08
N HIS A 312 0.23 11.84 19.27
CA HIS A 312 1.29 11.01 19.85
C HIS A 312 0.90 10.55 21.27
N SER A 313 0.37 11.48 22.08
CA SER A 313 -0.16 11.15 23.41
C SER A 313 -1.37 10.21 23.36
N PHE A 314 -2.19 10.26 22.31
CA PHE A 314 -3.28 9.30 22.10
C PHE A 314 -2.74 7.88 21.90
N ILE A 315 -1.65 7.71 21.15
CA ILE A 315 -0.98 6.41 20.97
C ILE A 315 -0.36 5.96 22.31
N LYS A 316 0.30 6.87 23.04
CA LYS A 316 0.78 6.61 24.41
C LYS A 316 -0.34 6.16 25.35
N MET A 317 -1.52 6.76 25.26
CA MET A 317 -2.69 6.35 26.05
C MET A 317 -3.15 4.92 25.70
N ILE A 318 -3.11 4.52 24.42
CA ILE A 318 -3.40 3.14 24.01
C ILE A 318 -2.37 2.18 24.63
N GLN A 319 -1.08 2.56 24.65
CA GLN A 319 -0.02 1.81 25.33
C GLN A 319 -0.25 1.69 26.83
N ASP A 320 -0.57 2.79 27.52
CA ASP A 320 -0.80 2.81 28.97
C ASP A 320 -1.99 1.96 29.41
N LYS A 321 -2.91 1.71 28.48
CA LYS A 321 -4.04 0.78 28.68
C LYS A 321 -3.68 -0.67 28.34
N GLY A 322 -2.43 -0.97 27.99
CA GLY A 322 -1.94 -2.30 27.63
C GLY A 322 -2.47 -2.84 26.30
N LYS A 323 -2.86 -1.95 25.38
CA LYS A 323 -3.54 -2.33 24.12
C LYS A 323 -2.65 -2.21 22.89
N LEU A 324 -1.60 -1.39 22.95
CA LEU A 324 -0.70 -1.15 21.82
C LEU A 324 0.15 -2.39 21.58
N LEU A 325 -0.02 -3.02 20.42
CA LEU A 325 0.91 -4.06 19.94
C LEU A 325 2.18 -3.38 19.42
N ARG A 326 2.01 -2.50 18.43
CA ARG A 326 3.11 -1.75 17.82
C ARG A 326 2.60 -0.46 17.18
N ASN A 327 3.45 0.55 17.17
CA ASN A 327 3.35 1.72 16.32
C ASN A 327 4.45 1.68 15.24
N TYR A 328 4.04 1.46 14.00
CA TYR A 328 4.88 1.56 12.81
C TYR A 328 4.83 2.99 12.30
N THR A 329 5.90 3.75 12.51
CA THR A 329 5.97 5.15 12.08
C THR A 329 6.83 5.30 10.84
N GLN A 330 6.32 6.05 9.87
CA GLN A 330 7.07 6.49 8.68
C GLN A 330 7.90 7.74 8.95
N ASN A 331 7.74 8.34 10.14
CA ASN A 331 8.39 9.58 10.50
C ASN A 331 9.82 9.34 10.96
N ILE A 332 10.67 10.33 10.70
CA ILE A 332 12.09 10.34 11.09
C ILE A 332 12.36 11.32 12.24
N ASP A 333 11.31 11.97 12.74
CA ASP A 333 11.35 13.06 13.74
C ASP A 333 11.51 12.56 15.18
N ASN A 334 11.29 11.26 15.44
CA ASN A 334 11.48 10.58 16.73
C ASN A 334 10.57 11.11 17.86
N LEU A 335 9.46 11.75 17.53
CA LEU A 335 8.57 12.35 18.53
C LEU A 335 7.78 11.32 19.35
N GLU A 336 7.63 10.10 18.83
CA GLU A 336 7.03 8.96 19.53
C GLU A 336 7.76 8.66 20.85
N SER A 337 9.08 8.71 20.82
CA SER A 337 9.93 8.50 22.00
C SER A 337 9.72 9.60 23.04
N TYR A 338 9.58 10.86 22.62
CA TYR A 338 9.32 11.99 23.53
C TYR A 338 7.92 11.97 24.14
N ALA A 339 6.93 11.44 23.42
CA ALA A 339 5.60 11.18 23.97
C ALA A 339 5.58 10.02 24.99
N GLY A 340 6.71 9.31 25.15
CA GLY A 340 6.87 8.22 26.12
C GLY A 340 6.41 6.85 25.62
N ILE A 341 6.21 6.68 24.30
CA ILE A 341 5.93 5.36 23.74
C ILE A 341 7.20 4.50 23.93
N PHE A 342 7.02 3.27 24.40
CA PHE A 342 8.16 2.40 24.72
C PHE A 342 8.90 2.00 23.45
N LYS A 343 10.22 1.87 23.55
CA LYS A 343 11.08 1.55 22.41
C LYS A 343 10.66 0.26 21.72
N GLU A 344 10.30 -0.76 22.48
CA GLU A 344 9.79 -2.04 21.98
C GLU A 344 8.46 -1.90 21.24
N ASN A 345 7.67 -0.86 21.49
CA ASN A 345 6.41 -0.61 20.81
C ASN A 345 6.59 0.26 19.56
N ILE A 346 7.76 0.87 19.31
CA ILE A 346 8.01 1.73 18.16
C ILE A 346 8.80 0.96 17.10
N VAL A 347 8.38 1.07 15.84
CA VAL A 347 9.20 0.70 14.68
C VAL A 347 9.31 1.92 13.77
N GLN A 348 10.50 2.51 13.71
CA GLN A 348 10.81 3.61 12.80
C GLN A 348 11.11 3.05 11.41
N CYS A 349 10.06 2.87 10.61
CA CYS A 349 10.13 2.18 9.33
C CYS A 349 11.14 2.80 8.37
N HIS A 350 11.28 4.12 8.39
CA HIS A 350 12.22 4.86 7.53
C HIS A 350 13.45 5.35 8.31
N GLY A 351 13.81 4.67 9.39
CA GLY A 351 14.94 5.05 10.24
C GLY A 351 14.73 6.37 10.98
N SER A 352 15.81 6.95 11.49
CA SER A 352 15.76 8.20 12.25
C SER A 352 17.12 8.89 12.31
N PHE A 353 17.14 10.13 12.78
CA PHE A 353 18.36 10.89 13.05
C PHE A 353 19.11 10.45 14.33
N ALA A 354 18.69 9.37 14.99
CA ALA A 354 19.32 8.91 16.24
C ALA A 354 20.80 8.55 16.04
N THR A 355 21.13 7.95 14.90
CA THR A 355 22.49 7.58 14.53
C THR A 355 22.80 7.96 13.09
N ALA A 356 24.09 8.00 12.77
CA ALA A 356 24.58 8.24 11.42
C ALA A 356 25.75 7.30 11.15
N SER A 357 25.93 6.91 9.89
CA SER A 357 26.92 5.92 9.47
C SER A 357 27.75 6.41 8.30
N CYS A 358 29.05 6.11 8.29
CA CYS A 358 29.87 6.33 7.10
C CYS A 358 29.43 5.39 5.97
N VAL A 359 29.14 5.92 4.78
CA VAL A 359 28.73 5.08 3.63
C VAL A 359 29.86 4.21 3.07
N THR A 360 31.10 4.45 3.50
CA THR A 360 32.29 3.72 3.03
C THR A 360 32.79 2.67 4.03
N CYS A 361 33.06 3.07 5.28
CA CYS A 361 33.60 2.16 6.30
C CYS A 361 32.55 1.65 7.29
N HIS A 362 31.30 2.09 7.16
CA HIS A 362 30.17 1.72 8.02
C HIS A 362 30.35 2.05 9.51
N LEU A 363 31.32 2.92 9.84
CA LEU A 363 31.47 3.43 11.20
C LEU A 363 30.20 4.19 11.60
N LYS A 364 29.52 3.68 12.62
CA LYS A 364 28.28 4.24 13.17
C LYS A 364 28.57 5.15 14.36
N MET A 365 27.85 6.26 14.44
CA MET A 365 28.00 7.27 15.49
C MET A 365 26.63 7.87 15.89
N PRO A 366 26.52 8.48 17.08
CA PRO A 366 25.32 9.25 17.45
C PRO A 366 25.08 10.38 16.43
N GLY A 367 23.84 10.53 15.98
CA GLY A 367 23.48 11.50 14.93
C GLY A 367 23.66 12.95 15.37
N GLU A 368 23.51 13.24 16.66
CA GLU A 368 23.76 14.57 17.26
C GLU A 368 25.13 15.14 16.91
N ARG A 369 26.13 14.28 16.69
CA ARG A 369 27.49 14.70 16.34
C ARG A 369 27.59 15.36 14.97
N ILE A 370 26.63 15.13 14.06
CA ILE A 370 26.60 15.72 12.72
C ILE A 370 25.57 16.84 12.58
N PHE A 371 24.77 17.14 13.62
CA PHE A 371 23.71 18.14 13.54
C PHE A 371 24.24 19.55 13.31
N GLN A 372 25.37 19.92 13.91
CA GLN A 372 25.96 21.23 13.69
C GLN A 372 26.40 21.40 12.22
N GLN A 373 27.07 20.40 11.66
CA GLN A 373 27.47 20.39 10.25
C GLN A 373 26.25 20.47 9.32
N ILE A 374 25.16 19.75 9.63
CA ILE A 374 23.90 19.84 8.89
C ILE A 374 23.32 21.26 8.94
N LYS A 375 23.32 21.92 10.10
CA LYS A 375 22.84 23.30 10.28
C LYS A 375 23.70 24.32 9.53
N ASP A 376 25.01 24.06 9.46
CA ASP A 376 25.96 24.89 8.74
C ASP A 376 26.00 24.55 7.23
N ARG A 377 25.18 23.59 6.79
CA ARG A 377 25.09 23.06 5.41
C ARG A 377 26.43 22.50 4.91
N GLU A 378 27.22 21.97 5.83
CA GLU A 378 28.47 21.27 5.57
C GLU A 378 28.23 19.77 5.46
N ILE A 379 28.95 19.11 4.55
CA ILE A 379 28.88 17.66 4.40
C ILE A 379 29.68 17.01 5.55
N PRO A 380 29.05 16.22 6.43
CA PRO A 380 29.75 15.57 7.53
C PRO A 380 30.68 14.47 7.00
N LEU A 381 31.96 14.54 7.36
CA LEU A 381 32.99 13.62 6.89
C LEU A 381 33.47 12.65 7.97
N CYS A 382 33.74 11.42 7.57
CA CYS A 382 34.24 10.37 8.42
C CYS A 382 35.74 10.57 8.69
N ALA A 383 36.12 10.75 9.96
CA ALA A 383 37.51 10.93 10.37
C ALA A 383 38.44 9.78 9.94
N TYR A 384 37.92 8.54 9.86
CA TYR A 384 38.70 7.37 9.43
C TYR A 384 38.96 7.35 7.92
N CYS A 385 37.96 7.71 7.11
CA CYS A 385 38.09 7.73 5.65
C CYS A 385 38.71 9.04 5.13
N TYR A 386 38.75 10.09 5.94
CA TYR A 386 39.20 11.42 5.56
C TYR A 386 40.61 11.47 4.94
N PRO A 387 41.64 10.78 5.46
CA PRO A 387 42.97 10.81 4.86
C PRO A 387 42.98 10.35 3.39
N LYS A 388 42.33 9.22 3.08
CA LYS A 388 42.18 8.73 1.71
C LYS A 388 41.32 9.65 0.85
N ARG A 389 40.31 10.28 1.46
CA ARG A 389 39.46 11.24 0.75
C ARG A 389 40.25 12.47 0.32
N GLN A 390 41.20 12.95 1.12
CA GLN A 390 42.04 14.11 0.81
C GLN A 390 43.00 13.85 -0.36
N GLU A 391 43.44 12.61 -0.56
CA GLU A 391 44.30 12.23 -1.69
C GLU A 391 43.60 12.46 -3.04
N GLU A 392 42.29 12.19 -3.13
CA GLU A 392 41.48 12.29 -4.36
C GLU A 392 40.70 13.61 -4.47
N TYR A 393 40.34 14.22 -3.33
CA TYR A 393 39.61 15.49 -3.24
C TYR A 393 40.33 16.47 -2.28
N PRO A 394 41.48 17.03 -2.68
CA PRO A 394 42.19 17.98 -1.84
C PRO A 394 41.35 19.24 -1.63
N THR A 395 41.07 19.59 -0.37
CA THR A 395 40.48 20.87 0.00
C THR A 395 41.48 21.97 -0.33
N VAL A 396 41.13 22.87 -1.26
CA VAL A 396 41.90 24.08 -1.54
C VAL A 396 41.79 24.98 -0.31
N THR A 397 42.77 24.92 0.58
CA THR A 397 42.94 25.93 1.63
C THR A 397 43.82 27.02 1.06
N ASP A 398 43.22 28.20 0.88
CA ASP A 398 43.87 29.42 0.40
C ASP A 398 45.09 29.81 1.26
N GLU A 399 46.28 29.72 0.67
CA GLU A 399 47.36 30.68 0.86
C GLU A 399 48.06 30.94 -0.48
N GLN A 400 47.36 31.65 -1.38
CA GLN A 400 47.87 32.61 -2.37
C GLN A 400 46.93 32.66 -3.59
N GLY A 401 46.17 33.75 -3.69
CA GLY A 401 45.23 33.95 -4.78
C GLY A 401 45.91 34.08 -6.14
N ASN A 402 45.34 33.44 -7.15
CA ASN A 402 44.99 34.08 -8.42
C ASN A 402 44.26 33.12 -9.37
N LYS A 403 43.15 33.64 -9.89
CA LYS A 403 42.63 33.48 -11.24
C LYS A 403 42.11 32.12 -11.71
N SER A 404 40.80 32.19 -11.98
CA SER A 404 40.10 31.70 -13.17
C SER A 404 39.93 30.20 -13.36
N GLY A 405 38.67 29.81 -13.50
CA GLY A 405 38.25 28.47 -13.83
C GLY A 405 39.01 27.89 -15.01
N GLN A 406 39.64 26.75 -14.75
CA GLN A 406 39.83 25.70 -15.71
C GLN A 406 39.49 24.40 -15.01
N GLN A 407 38.55 23.66 -15.59
CA GLN A 407 38.45 22.22 -15.36
C GLN A 407 39.79 21.63 -15.80
N SER A 408 40.69 21.42 -14.85
CA SER A 408 41.97 20.80 -15.08
C SER A 408 41.74 19.32 -15.32
N SER A 409 41.85 18.94 -16.59
CA SER A 409 42.06 17.57 -17.04
C SER A 409 43.30 16.99 -16.36
N HIS A 410 43.10 16.19 -15.31
CA HIS A 410 44.13 15.29 -14.83
C HIS A 410 43.80 13.87 -15.31
N ASN A 411 44.51 13.48 -16.38
CA ASN A 411 44.78 12.08 -16.69
C ASN A 411 45.56 11.48 -15.51
N SER A 412 44.87 10.72 -14.66
CA SER A 412 45.48 9.57 -14.01
C SER A 412 44.52 8.40 -14.16
N SER A 413 45.06 7.31 -14.70
CA SER A 413 44.40 6.04 -14.94
C SER A 413 44.11 5.34 -13.60
N SER A 414 43.08 5.79 -12.87
CA SER A 414 42.47 4.95 -11.85
C SER A 414 41.23 4.31 -12.47
N LEU A 415 41.27 3.00 -12.69
CA LEU A 415 40.11 2.18 -13.08
C LEU A 415 38.99 2.19 -12.02
N PHE A 416 39.14 2.97 -10.94
CA PHE A 416 38.18 3.18 -9.88
C PHE A 416 37.96 4.67 -9.68
N HIS A 417 36.98 5.25 -10.39
CA HIS A 417 36.49 6.59 -10.08
C HIS A 417 35.85 6.56 -8.68
N MET A 418 36.56 7.11 -7.69
CA MET A 418 36.06 7.17 -6.33
C MET A 418 34.83 8.08 -6.29
N SER A 419 33.75 7.62 -5.68
CA SER A 419 32.50 8.38 -5.66
C SER A 419 32.61 9.63 -4.75
N ARG A 420 31.86 10.69 -5.03
CA ARG A 420 31.84 11.93 -4.21
C ARG A 420 31.37 11.68 -2.78
N SER A 421 30.58 10.63 -2.57
CA SER A 421 30.12 10.14 -1.27
C SER A 421 31.20 9.38 -0.48
N PHE A 422 32.38 9.13 -1.04
CA PHE A 422 33.45 8.45 -0.31
C PHE A 422 33.81 9.20 0.97
N GLY A 423 33.78 8.47 2.10
CA GLY A 423 34.05 9.01 3.42
C GLY A 423 32.99 9.98 3.94
N VAL A 424 31.83 10.08 3.31
CA VAL A 424 30.70 10.89 3.81
C VAL A 424 29.93 10.11 4.87
N ILE A 425 29.54 10.79 5.95
CA ILE A 425 28.60 10.26 6.94
C ILE A 425 27.19 10.52 6.41
N LYS A 426 26.27 9.57 6.56
CA LYS A 426 24.85 9.69 6.22
C LYS A 426 24.00 9.43 7.48
N PRO A 427 22.96 10.22 7.79
CA PRO A 427 22.01 9.87 8.85
C PRO A 427 21.36 8.51 8.56
N ASP A 428 21.08 7.71 9.58
CA ASP A 428 20.45 6.39 9.44
C ASP A 428 18.93 6.48 9.19
N ILE A 429 18.52 7.43 8.34
CA ILE A 429 17.20 7.49 7.72
C ILE A 429 17.23 6.69 6.41
N THR A 430 16.13 6.06 6.07
CA THR A 430 16.00 5.23 4.86
C THR A 430 15.71 6.10 3.64
N PHE A 431 16.59 6.04 2.66
CA PHE A 431 16.44 6.69 1.36
C PHE A 431 15.64 5.79 0.39
N PHE A 432 15.08 6.36 -0.67
CA PHE A 432 14.54 5.58 -1.79
C PHE A 432 15.67 4.74 -2.42
N GLY A 433 15.39 3.46 -2.65
CA GLY A 433 16.40 2.47 -3.08
C GLY A 433 17.17 1.82 -1.92
N GLU A 434 17.03 2.30 -0.69
CA GLU A 434 17.65 1.70 0.50
C GLU A 434 16.72 0.69 1.18
N ALA A 435 17.29 -0.38 1.72
CA ALA A 435 16.55 -1.35 2.52
C ALA A 435 16.04 -0.71 3.82
N LEU A 436 14.82 -1.06 4.23
CA LEU A 436 14.29 -0.65 5.53
C LEU A 436 15.09 -1.30 6.68
N PRO A 437 15.05 -0.72 7.89
CA PRO A 437 15.71 -1.31 9.05
C PRO A 437 15.24 -2.75 9.30
N LEU A 438 16.16 -3.63 9.71
CA LEU A 438 15.87 -5.04 9.98
C LEU A 438 14.75 -5.23 11.02
N GLU A 439 14.60 -4.29 11.95
CA GLU A 439 13.53 -4.26 12.95
C GLU A 439 12.15 -4.27 12.30
N PHE A 440 11.96 -3.60 11.16
CA PHE A 440 10.70 -3.64 10.41
C PHE A 440 10.35 -5.07 9.99
N HIS A 441 11.26 -5.73 9.27
CA HIS A 441 11.05 -7.08 8.73
C HIS A 441 10.90 -8.15 9.81
N THR A 442 11.61 -7.97 10.93
CA THR A 442 11.57 -8.91 12.06
C THR A 442 10.23 -8.85 12.78
N ASN A 443 9.74 -7.64 13.07
CA ASN A 443 8.52 -7.45 13.83
C ASN A 443 7.26 -7.67 12.99
N ILE A 444 7.24 -7.20 11.73
CA ILE A 444 5.99 -7.19 10.94
C ILE A 444 5.43 -8.59 10.71
N ARG A 445 6.29 -9.61 10.54
CA ARG A 445 5.87 -11.00 10.35
C ARG A 445 5.07 -11.56 11.51
N GLN A 446 5.38 -11.13 12.75
CA GLN A 446 4.67 -11.58 13.94
C GLN A 446 3.48 -10.67 14.25
N ASP A 447 3.67 -9.36 14.12
CA ASP A 447 2.67 -8.38 14.54
C ASP A 447 1.39 -8.46 13.68
N VAL A 448 1.50 -8.71 12.36
CA VAL A 448 0.31 -8.82 11.49
C VAL A 448 -0.58 -10.00 11.87
N LEU A 449 -0.01 -11.11 12.34
CA LEU A 449 -0.75 -12.31 12.74
C LEU A 449 -1.43 -12.16 14.10
N GLN A 450 -0.88 -11.31 14.97
CA GLN A 450 -1.41 -11.06 16.32
C GLN A 450 -2.36 -9.87 16.38
N CYS A 451 -2.35 -9.01 15.35
CA CYS A 451 -3.15 -7.81 15.27
C CYS A 451 -4.64 -8.12 15.33
N ASP A 452 -5.39 -7.41 16.20
CA ASP A 452 -6.84 -7.49 16.29
C ASP A 452 -7.56 -6.20 15.89
N LEU A 453 -6.83 -5.11 15.61
CA LEU A 453 -7.31 -3.83 15.10
C LEU A 453 -6.14 -3.05 14.46
N LEU A 454 -6.31 -2.62 13.21
CA LEU A 454 -5.36 -1.74 12.50
C LEU A 454 -5.89 -0.31 12.45
N ILE A 455 -5.06 0.67 12.82
CA ILE A 455 -5.37 2.10 12.71
C ILE A 455 -4.27 2.80 11.91
N CYS A 456 -4.60 3.32 10.73
CA CYS A 456 -3.71 4.14 9.91
C CYS A 456 -4.01 5.62 10.15
N ILE A 457 -2.98 6.41 10.47
CA ILE A 457 -3.15 7.80 10.89
C ILE A 457 -2.18 8.74 10.16
N GLY A 458 -2.70 9.81 9.55
CA GLY A 458 -1.90 10.89 9.01
C GLY A 458 -0.93 10.45 7.90
N THR A 459 -1.32 9.47 7.09
CA THR A 459 -0.51 8.94 5.99
C THR A 459 -1.31 8.83 4.70
N SER A 460 -0.61 9.01 3.56
CA SER A 460 -1.16 8.75 2.23
C SER A 460 -0.96 7.31 1.78
N LEU A 461 -0.21 6.49 2.53
CA LEU A 461 0.13 5.09 2.19
C LEU A 461 0.73 4.90 0.78
N LYS A 462 1.55 5.85 0.32
CA LYS A 462 2.15 5.81 -1.03
C LYS A 462 3.56 5.19 -1.09
N VAL A 463 4.12 4.77 0.04
CA VAL A 463 5.53 4.30 0.12
C VAL A 463 5.55 2.87 0.63
N ALA A 464 5.88 1.95 -0.27
CA ALA A 464 6.13 0.54 0.04
C ALA A 464 7.51 0.38 0.72
N PRO A 465 7.71 -0.68 1.53
CA PRO A 465 6.76 -1.75 1.87
C PRO A 465 5.80 -1.41 3.00
N VAL A 466 5.86 -0.19 3.58
CA VAL A 466 4.99 0.20 4.71
C VAL A 466 3.52 0.29 4.28
N SER A 467 3.25 0.77 3.06
CA SER A 467 1.89 0.78 2.48
C SER A 467 1.25 -0.61 2.46
N GLU A 468 2.04 -1.67 2.31
CA GLU A 468 1.54 -3.03 2.16
C GLU A 468 1.09 -3.66 3.47
N ILE A 469 1.34 -3.03 4.62
CA ILE A 469 0.86 -3.54 5.92
C ILE A 469 -0.66 -3.74 5.89
N VAL A 470 -1.41 -2.84 5.24
CA VAL A 470 -2.88 -2.95 5.11
C VAL A 470 -3.32 -4.21 4.35
N ASN A 471 -2.46 -4.74 3.48
CA ASN A 471 -2.69 -5.95 2.69
C ASN A 471 -2.15 -7.22 3.38
N MET A 472 -1.23 -7.07 4.35
CA MET A 472 -0.64 -8.19 5.10
C MET A 472 -1.49 -8.60 6.31
N VAL A 473 -2.29 -7.69 6.85
CA VAL A 473 -3.15 -7.94 8.02
C VAL A 473 -4.31 -8.89 7.62
N PRO A 474 -4.65 -9.89 8.46
CA PRO A 474 -5.74 -10.83 8.16
C PRO A 474 -7.07 -10.16 7.82
N ALA A 475 -7.82 -10.73 6.88
CA ALA A 475 -9.04 -10.12 6.33
C ALA A 475 -10.13 -9.80 7.38
N HIS A 476 -10.21 -10.58 8.47
CA HIS A 476 -11.18 -10.39 9.55
C HIS A 476 -10.84 -9.24 10.50
N VAL A 477 -9.63 -8.68 10.42
CA VAL A 477 -9.19 -7.59 11.30
C VAL A 477 -9.78 -6.27 10.81
N PRO A 478 -10.47 -5.50 11.68
CA PRO A 478 -10.96 -4.18 11.32
C PRO A 478 -9.82 -3.21 11.01
N GLN A 479 -9.98 -2.44 9.94
CA GLN A 479 -9.02 -1.42 9.51
C GLN A 479 -9.67 -0.03 9.52
N VAL A 480 -9.05 0.90 10.23
CA VAL A 480 -9.55 2.28 10.39
C VAL A 480 -8.55 3.28 9.84
N LEU A 481 -9.02 4.24 9.07
CA LEU A 481 -8.24 5.39 8.60
C LEU A 481 -8.64 6.66 9.38
N ILE A 482 -7.65 7.37 9.89
CA ILE A 482 -7.79 8.73 10.43
C ILE A 482 -6.86 9.63 9.62
N ASN A 483 -7.41 10.44 8.73
CA ASN A 483 -6.59 11.26 7.86
C ASN A 483 -7.33 12.52 7.40
N ARG A 484 -6.63 13.51 6.87
CA ARG A 484 -7.32 14.66 6.26
C ARG A 484 -8.03 14.27 4.96
N ASP A 485 -7.36 13.45 4.15
CA ASP A 485 -7.78 13.09 2.80
C ASP A 485 -8.00 11.56 2.70
N PRO A 486 -8.96 11.07 1.88
CA PRO A 486 -9.16 9.63 1.71
C PRO A 486 -7.97 8.97 0.98
N VAL A 487 -7.70 7.69 1.30
CA VAL A 487 -6.70 6.87 0.62
C VAL A 487 -7.39 5.99 -0.41
N LYS A 488 -7.35 6.37 -1.69
CA LYS A 488 -8.14 5.74 -2.76
C LYS A 488 -7.68 4.35 -3.18
N HIS A 489 -6.47 3.95 -2.82
CA HIS A 489 -5.88 2.65 -3.21
C HIS A 489 -5.88 1.62 -2.08
N ALA A 490 -6.60 1.89 -0.99
CA ALA A 490 -6.73 0.97 0.15
C ALA A 490 -8.16 0.98 0.70
N GLU A 491 -8.67 -0.20 1.06
CA GLU A 491 -10.05 -0.40 1.50
C GLU A 491 -10.15 -0.46 3.03
N PHE A 492 -10.51 0.67 3.64
CA PHE A 492 -10.74 0.77 5.09
C PHE A 492 -12.19 0.51 5.45
N ASP A 493 -12.43 -0.17 6.58
CA ASP A 493 -13.80 -0.42 7.06
C ASP A 493 -14.46 0.89 7.53
N LEU A 494 -13.68 1.72 8.22
CA LEU A 494 -14.08 3.05 8.69
C LEU A 494 -13.01 4.09 8.35
N THR A 495 -13.44 5.19 7.76
CA THR A 495 -12.62 6.36 7.44
C THR A 495 -13.13 7.59 8.18
N LEU A 496 -12.27 8.20 8.98
CA LEU A 496 -12.53 9.43 9.73
C LEU A 496 -11.69 10.55 9.11
N LEU A 497 -12.33 11.38 8.30
CA LEU A 497 -11.71 12.49 7.59
C LEU A 497 -11.68 13.74 8.48
N GLY A 498 -10.52 14.34 8.67
CA GLY A 498 -10.40 15.57 9.46
C GLY A 498 -8.99 15.79 10.01
N LEU A 499 -8.87 16.78 10.90
CA LEU A 499 -7.62 17.00 11.63
C LEU A 499 -7.42 15.88 12.66
N CYS A 500 -6.29 15.18 12.60
CA CYS A 500 -6.08 13.97 13.38
C CYS A 500 -6.17 14.21 14.90
N ASP A 501 -5.75 15.38 15.39
CA ASP A 501 -5.86 15.77 16.80
C ASP A 501 -7.33 15.94 17.24
N ASP A 502 -8.17 16.51 16.37
CA ASP A 502 -9.62 16.67 16.63
C ASP A 502 -10.31 15.29 16.60
N VAL A 503 -9.96 14.43 15.63
CA VAL A 503 -10.47 13.06 15.59
C VAL A 503 -10.06 12.26 16.84
N ALA A 504 -8.80 12.35 17.27
CA ALA A 504 -8.33 11.71 18.49
C ALA A 504 -9.08 12.19 19.73
N ALA A 505 -9.36 13.49 19.81
CA ALA A 505 -10.13 14.06 20.91
C ALA A 505 -11.58 13.53 20.93
N LEU A 506 -12.26 13.49 19.78
CA LEU A 506 -13.60 12.92 19.65
C LEU A 506 -13.63 11.44 20.11
N ILE A 507 -12.66 10.65 19.66
CA ILE A 507 -12.55 9.23 20.03
C ILE A 507 -12.33 9.09 21.54
N ALA A 508 -11.39 9.85 22.11
CA ALA A 508 -11.09 9.81 23.54
C ALA A 508 -12.32 10.21 24.38
N GLN A 509 -13.04 11.26 23.99
CA GLN A 509 -14.29 11.69 24.62
C GLN A 509 -15.35 10.57 24.60
N LYS A 510 -15.61 9.95 23.42
CA LYS A 510 -16.56 8.83 23.31
C LYS A 510 -16.12 7.57 24.06
N CYS A 511 -14.81 7.37 24.22
CA CYS A 511 -14.28 6.30 25.04
C CYS A 511 -14.40 6.57 26.55
N GLY A 512 -14.58 7.82 26.96
CA GLY A 512 -14.44 8.25 28.35
C GLY A 512 -12.98 8.15 28.82
N TRP A 513 -12.02 8.39 27.93
CA TRP A 513 -10.59 8.34 28.19
C TRP A 513 -9.97 9.75 28.15
N ASP A 514 -8.87 9.93 28.88
CA ASP A 514 -8.13 11.19 28.93
C ASP A 514 -6.79 11.05 28.22
N ILE A 515 -6.51 11.95 27.27
CA ILE A 515 -5.25 11.99 26.54
C ILE A 515 -4.19 12.65 27.45
N PRO A 516 -3.03 12.01 27.70
CA PRO A 516 -1.95 12.56 28.53
C PRO A 516 -1.17 13.62 27.74
N HIS A 517 -1.77 14.79 27.52
CA HIS A 517 -1.18 15.90 26.77
C HIS A 517 -1.57 17.25 27.39
N GLU A 518 -0.68 18.23 27.33
CA GLU A 518 -0.91 19.59 27.88
C GLU A 518 -2.15 20.28 27.29
N ASN A 519 -2.39 20.10 25.98
CA ASN A 519 -3.56 20.64 25.27
C ASN A 519 -4.86 19.86 25.54
N TRP A 520 -4.85 18.73 26.26
CA TRP A 520 -6.05 17.91 26.48
C TRP A 520 -7.19 18.65 27.20
N PRO A 521 -6.96 19.46 28.26
CA PRO A 521 -8.05 20.18 28.94
C PRO A 521 -8.85 21.10 28.00
N GLN A 522 -8.19 21.66 26.98
CA GLN A 522 -8.83 22.47 25.94
C GLN A 522 -9.57 21.60 24.93
N LEU A 523 -8.92 20.56 24.38
CA LEU A 523 -9.51 19.62 23.42
C LEU A 523 -10.67 18.79 23.99
N LYS A 524 -10.71 18.59 25.30
CA LYS A 524 -11.82 17.90 25.98
C LYS A 524 -13.10 18.74 25.99
N GLN A 525 -12.98 20.06 25.91
CA GLN A 525 -14.12 20.99 25.94
C GLN A 525 -14.62 21.36 24.56
N THR A 526 -13.83 21.13 23.51
CA THR A 526 -14.25 21.38 22.13
C THR A 526 -15.39 20.45 21.73
N ASN A 527 -16.46 21.05 21.20
CA ASN A 527 -17.63 20.34 20.69
C ASN A 527 -17.37 19.85 19.25
N ILE A 528 -16.68 18.72 19.13
CA ILE A 528 -16.31 18.15 17.84
C ILE A 528 -17.53 17.45 17.24
N GLN A 529 -17.90 17.84 16.02
CA GLN A 529 -19.01 17.27 15.27
C GLN A 529 -18.48 16.32 14.20
N TYR A 530 -19.35 15.45 13.72
CA TYR A 530 -19.05 14.55 12.61
C TYR A 530 -20.30 14.29 11.78
N ASP A 531 -20.14 14.36 10.46
CA ASP A 531 -21.19 14.10 9.49
C ASP A 531 -20.83 12.87 8.66
N GLU A 532 -21.80 11.98 8.42
CA GLU A 532 -21.61 10.83 7.52
C GLU A 532 -21.65 11.32 6.08
N LEU A 533 -20.56 11.10 5.33
CA LEU A 533 -20.50 11.43 3.90
C LEU A 533 -21.08 10.28 3.07
N GLU A 534 -20.66 9.07 3.42
CA GLU A 534 -21.10 7.80 2.85
C GLU A 534 -20.87 6.69 3.90
N ARG A 535 -21.36 5.49 3.64
CA ARG A 535 -21.29 4.40 4.61
C ARG A 535 -19.84 4.09 5.02
N GLY A 536 -19.54 4.31 6.29
CA GLY A 536 -18.20 4.12 6.84
C GLY A 536 -17.20 5.20 6.48
N MET A 537 -17.65 6.36 6.00
CA MET A 537 -16.82 7.55 5.85
C MET A 537 -17.48 8.75 6.55
N TYR A 538 -16.78 9.33 7.50
CA TYR A 538 -17.26 10.48 8.27
C TYR A 538 -16.31 11.66 8.12
N TYR A 539 -16.86 12.87 7.98
CA TYR A 539 -16.10 14.12 8.10
C TYR A 539 -16.21 14.64 9.53
N VAL A 540 -15.08 14.78 10.21
CA VAL A 540 -14.96 15.20 11.61
C VAL A 540 -14.35 16.61 11.66
N TYR A 541 -15.03 17.53 12.34
CA TYR A 541 -14.65 18.94 12.36
C TYR A 541 -15.02 19.63 13.68
N ASP A 542 -14.30 20.71 13.96
CA ASP A 542 -14.67 21.69 14.99
C ASP A 542 -15.48 22.81 14.31
N PRO A 543 -16.78 22.97 14.62
CA PRO A 543 -17.64 23.98 14.01
C PRO A 543 -17.09 25.41 14.15
N VAL A 544 -16.38 25.71 15.23
CA VAL A 544 -15.82 27.05 15.49
C VAL A 544 -14.63 27.31 14.57
N LYS A 545 -13.74 26.33 14.39
CA LYS A 545 -12.60 26.44 13.46
C LYS A 545 -13.08 26.54 12.01
N GLU A 546 -14.15 25.85 11.67
CA GLU A 546 -14.67 25.83 10.30
C GLU A 546 -15.35 27.14 9.90
N GLN A 547 -16.11 27.76 10.82
CA GLN A 547 -16.66 29.11 10.61
C GLN A 547 -15.55 30.17 10.42
N ALA A 548 -14.42 30.02 11.13
CA ALA A 548 -13.27 30.91 10.99
C ALA A 548 -12.56 30.78 9.63
N LYS A 549 -12.50 29.56 9.06
CA LYS A 549 -11.96 29.35 7.70
C LYS A 549 -12.83 29.99 6.62
N ASP A 550 -14.15 29.86 6.72
CA ASP A 550 -15.09 30.44 5.76
C ASP A 550 -15.06 31.98 5.74
N THR A 551 -14.90 32.59 6.92
CA THR A 551 -14.74 34.04 7.04
C THR A 551 -13.39 34.53 6.50
N GLY A 552 -12.31 33.77 6.72
CA GLY A 552 -10.99 34.06 6.17
C GLY A 552 -10.93 33.92 4.64
N GLN A 553 -11.54 32.89 4.06
CA GLN A 553 -11.59 32.70 2.60
C GLN A 553 -12.40 33.79 1.89
N ARG A 554 -13.50 34.26 2.51
CA ARG A 554 -14.29 35.39 1.97
C ARG A 554 -13.52 36.72 1.99
N GLN A 555 -12.64 36.94 2.97
CA GLN A 555 -11.79 38.13 3.00
C GLN A 555 -10.70 38.09 1.93
N VAL A 556 -10.09 36.92 1.70
CA VAL A 556 -9.04 36.74 0.66
C VAL A 556 -9.61 36.81 -0.77
N GLN A 557 -10.87 36.44 -0.98
CA GLN A 557 -11.54 36.62 -2.28
C GLN A 557 -12.07 38.06 -2.51
N ALA A 558 -12.14 38.88 -1.46
CA ALA A 558 -12.60 40.27 -1.50
C ALA A 558 -11.46 41.31 -1.54
N SER A 559 -10.21 40.85 -1.53
CA SER A 559 -8.96 41.63 -1.62
C SER A 559 -8.17 41.19 -2.84
#